data_AF-A0A7C4HZB3-F1
#
_entry.id   AF-A0A7C4HZB3-F1
#
_cell.length_a   1.000
_cell.length_b   1.000
_cell.length_c   1.000
_cell.angle_alpha   90.00
_cell.angle_beta   90.00
_cell.angle_gamma   90.00
#
_symmetry.space_group_name_H-M   'P 1'
#
loop_
_entity.id
_entity.type
_entity.pdbx_description
1 polymer ?
#
loop_
_entity_poly.entity_id
_entity_poly.type
_entity_poly.pdbx_seq_one_letter_code
_entity_poly.pdbx_strand_id
1 'polypeptide(L)' 'MRNVAVIGAGTMGHGIAQVFAMKGYNVNLLDISEDILKKALQNIEWSLSKFVEKKRLRKEDAEATLSRIKTTT' A
#
# COMPACT_ATOMS: atom_id res chain seq x y z
N MET A 1 8.92 -6.30 16.24
CA MET A 1 8.28 -6.66 14.95
C MET A 1 7.01 -5.84 14.82
N ARG A 2 6.77 -5.19 13.66
CA ARG A 2 5.60 -4.33 13.41
C ARG A 2 4.93 -4.76 12.11
N ASN A 3 4.13 -5.82 12.17
CA ASN A 3 3.41 -6.39 11.03
C ASN A 3 1.91 -6.09 11.18
N VAL A 4 1.25 -5.75 10.09
CA VAL A 4 -0.19 -5.47 10.01
C VAL A 4 -0.80 -6.35 8.92
N ALA A 5 -1.94 -6.96 9.21
CA ALA A 5 -2.75 -7.61 8.20
C ALA A 5 -3.97 -6.74 7.90
N VAL A 6 -4.25 -6.49 6.62
CA VAL A 6 -5.42 -5.77 6.15
C VAL A 6 -6.26 -6.76 5.35
N ILE A 7 -7.46 -7.06 5.85
CA ILE A 7 -8.39 -8.00 5.22
C ILE A 7 -9.40 -7.19 4.41
N GLY A 8 -9.42 -7.42 3.11
CA GLY A 8 -10.13 -6.63 2.10
C GLY A 8 -9.23 -5.56 1.49
N ALA A 9 -9.19 -5.52 0.16
CA ALA A 9 -8.38 -4.62 -0.67
C ALA A 9 -9.23 -3.64 -1.50
N GLY A 10 -10.51 -3.46 -1.15
CA GLY A 10 -11.39 -2.43 -1.70
C GLY A 10 -10.96 -0.99 -1.35
N THR A 11 -11.89 -0.03 -1.44
CA THR A 11 -11.58 1.41 -1.29
C THR A 11 -10.86 1.75 0.03
N MET A 12 -11.33 1.20 1.15
CA MET A 12 -10.71 1.44 2.45
C MET A 12 -9.43 0.63 2.64
N GLY A 13 -9.41 -0.61 2.14
CA GLY A 13 -8.33 -1.58 2.36
C GLY A 13 -6.97 -1.09 1.85
N HIS A 14 -6.92 -0.66 0.60
CA HIS A 14 -5.67 -0.17 0.01
C HIS A 14 -5.19 1.14 0.67
N GLY A 15 -6.11 2.01 1.09
CA GLY A 15 -5.78 3.24 1.83
C GLY A 15 -5.20 2.95 3.22
N ILE A 16 -5.81 2.03 3.97
CA ILE A 16 -5.30 1.59 5.27
C ILE A 16 -3.90 0.98 5.10
N ALA A 17 -3.72 0.10 4.11
CA ALA A 17 -2.44 -0.52 3.80
C ALA A 17 -1.35 0.52 3.50
N GLN A 18 -1.65 1.52 2.67
CA GLN A 18 -0.73 2.61 2.35
C GLN A 18 -0.31 3.37 3.62
N VAL A 19 -1.26 3.76 4.48
CA VAL A 19 -0.96 4.55 5.69
C VAL A 19 -0.02 3.80 6.63
N PHE A 20 -0.27 2.51 6.88
CA PHE A 20 0.61 1.70 7.71
C PHE A 20 1.99 1.50 7.09
N ALA A 21 2.06 1.22 5.80
CA ALA A 21 3.33 1.06 5.09
C ALA A 21 4.18 2.34 5.09
N MET A 22 3.55 3.51 4.96
CA MET A 22 4.22 4.82 5.07
C MET A 22 4.76 5.09 6.48
N LYS A 23 4.17 4.46 7.51
CA LYS A 23 4.65 4.52 8.90
C LYS A 23 5.69 3.45 9.22
N GLY A 24 6.16 2.71 8.22
CA GLY A 24 7.22 1.71 8.37
C GLY A 24 6.75 0.34 8.85
N TYR A 25 5.45 0.05 8.81
CA TYR A 25 4.93 -1.28 9.12
C TYR A 25 5.04 -2.17 7.88
N ASN A 26 5.31 -3.47 8.08
CA ASN A 26 5.13 -4.46 7.03
C ASN A 26 3.64 -4.80 6.96
N VAL A 27 3.06 -4.73 5.76
CA VAL A 27 1.63 -4.92 5.55
C VAL A 27 1.38 -6.14 4.67
N ASN A 28 0.58 -7.07 5.17
CA ASN A 28 -0.02 -8.12 4.34
C ASN A 28 -1.43 -7.66 3.97
N LEU A 29 -1.68 -7.45 2.68
CA LEU A 29 -2.98 -7.09 2.13
C LEU A 29 -3.63 -8.34 1.55
N LEU A 30 -4.79 -8.71 2.10
CA LEU A 30 -5.51 -9.93 1.75
C LEU A 30 -6.83 -9.59 1.07
N ASP A 31 -7.16 -10.31 0.01
CA ASP A 31 -8.48 -10.27 -0.61
C ASP A 31 -8.74 -11.58 -1.34
N ILE A 32 -10.01 -11.93 -1.57
CA ILE A 32 -10.40 -13.16 -2.26
C ILE A 32 -10.10 -13.13 -3.76
N SER A 33 -9.76 -11.96 -4.32
CA SER A 33 -9.53 -11.76 -5.74
C SER A 33 -8.17 -11.10 -6.01
N GLU A 34 -7.34 -11.77 -6.81
CA GLU A 34 -6.08 -11.19 -7.29
C GLU A 34 -6.28 -9.91 -8.10
N ASP A 35 -7.39 -9.78 -8.82
CA ASP A 35 -7.68 -8.57 -9.60
C ASP A 35 -7.95 -7.37 -8.71
N ILE A 36 -8.61 -7.60 -7.56
CA ILE A 36 -8.81 -6.54 -6.55
C ILE A 36 -7.46 -6.17 -5.94
N LEU A 37 -6.60 -7.14 -5.62
CA LEU A 37 -5.26 -6.90 -5.09
C LEU A 37 -4.38 -6.10 -6.07
N LYS A 38 -4.40 -6.44 -7.36
CA LYS A 38 -3.67 -5.69 -8.40
C LYS A 38 -4.17 -4.25 -8.50
N LYS A 39 -5.49 -4.04 -8.53
CA LYS A 39 -6.09 -2.69 -8.53
C LYS A 39 -5.72 -1.90 -7.28
N ALA A 40 -5.72 -2.55 -6.12
CA ALA A 40 -5.30 -1.94 -4.85
C ALA A 40 -3.85 -1.46 -4.92
N LEU A 41 -2.92 -2.29 -5.39
CA LEU A 41 -1.52 -1.91 -5.55
C LEU A 41 -1.35 -0.74 -6.53
N GLN A 42 -2.04 -0.76 -7.67
CA GLN A 42 -2.03 0.34 -8.65
C GLN A 42 -2.54 1.65 -8.05
N ASN A 43 -3.61 1.60 -7.24
CA ASN A 43 -4.15 2.78 -6.57
C ASN A 43 -3.16 3.35 -5.53
N ILE A 44 -2.47 2.47 -4.80
CA ILE A 44 -1.43 2.87 -3.83
C ILE A 44 -0.25 3.51 -4.56
N GLU A 45 0.24 2.90 -5.64
CA GLU A 45 1.34 3.44 -6.45
C GLU A 45 0.97 4.82 -7.03
N TRP A 46 -0.23 4.94 -7.62
CA TRP A 46 -0.74 6.22 -8.13
C TRP A 46 -0.80 7.28 -7.02
N SER A 47 -1.36 6.95 -5.85
CA SER A 47 -1.43 7.85 -4.69
C SER A 47 -0.06 8.33 -4.23
N LEU A 48 0.91 7.42 -4.12
CA LEU A 48 2.29 7.75 -3.73
C LEU A 48 2.97 8.64 -4.77
N SER A 49 2.78 8.35 -6.06
CA SER A 49 3.30 9.21 -7.14
C SER A 49 2.78 10.64 -7.03
N LYS A 50 1.49 10.83 -6.69
CA LYS A 50 0.91 12.17 -6.45
C LYS A 50 1.52 12.87 -5.25
N PHE A 51 1.91 12.15 -4.20
CA PHE A 51 2.65 12.75 -3.09
C PHE A 51 4.07 13.15 -3.47
N VAL A 52 4.74 12.38 -4.33
CA VAL A 52 6.06 12.72 -4.86
C VAL A 52 6.00 13.93 -5.79
N GLU A 53 5.05 13.96 -6.74
CA GLU A 53 4.82 15.12 -7.63
C GLU A 53 4.58 16.40 -6.84
N LYS A 54 3.81 16.32 -5.75
CA LYS A 54 3.51 17.45 -4.85
C LYS A 54 4.62 17.75 -3.83
N LYS A 55 5.79 17.08 -3.93
CA LYS A 55 6.93 17.21 -3.02
C LYS A 55 6.58 16.97 -1.53
N ARG A 56 5.55 16.17 -1.27
CA ARG A 56 5.13 15.77 0.09
C ARG A 56 5.78 14.48 0.57
N LEU A 57 6.39 13.74 -0.34
CA LEU A 57 7.08 12.47 -0.09
C LEU A 57 8.28 12.37 -1.04
N ARG A 58 9.42 11.82 -0.58
CA ARG A 58 10.56 11.56 -1.48
C ARG A 58 10.27 10.29 -2.30
N LYS A 59 10.86 10.20 -3.48
CA LYS A 59 10.71 9.02 -4.35
C LYS A 59 11.16 7.72 -3.65
N GLU A 60 12.30 7.79 -2.96
CA GLU A 60 12.85 6.68 -2.16
C GLU A 60 11.87 6.20 -1.06
N ASP A 61 11.17 7.14 -0.40
CA ASP A 61 10.20 6.80 0.65
C ASP A 61 8.94 6.16 0.06
N ALA A 62 8.54 6.55 -1.16
CA ALA A 62 7.44 5.93 -1.88
C ALA A 62 7.78 4.48 -2.28
N GLU A 63 8.96 4.26 -2.84
CA GLU A 63 9.46 2.92 -3.19
C GLU A 63 9.59 2.03 -1.95
N ALA A 64 10.12 2.57 -0.85
CA ALA A 64 10.20 1.88 0.43
C ALA A 64 8.81 1.59 1.04
N THR A 65 7.80 2.42 0.76
CA THR A 65 6.42 2.16 1.18
C THR A 65 5.85 0.97 0.41
N LEU A 66 5.99 0.94 -0.90
CA LEU A 66 5.51 -0.16 -1.74
C LEU A 66 6.15 -1.50 -1.37
N SER A 67 7.46 -1.52 -1.12
CA SER A 67 8.19 -2.75 -0.79
C SER A 67 7.76 -3.39 0.54
N ARG A 68 7.10 -2.63 1.42
CA ARG A 68 6.54 -3.15 2.69
C ARG A 68 5.18 -3.82 2.52
N ILE A 69 4.54 -3.69 1.37
CA ILE A 69 3.21 -4.26 1.11
C ILE A 69 3.37 -5.58 0.36
N LYS A 70 2.86 -6.66 0.94
CA LYS A 70 2.75 -7.97 0.31
C LYS A 70 1.28 -8.33 0.14
N THR A 71 0.93 -8.95 -0.97
CA THR A 71 -0.43 -9.40 -1.24
C THR A 71 -0.54 -10.91 -1.11
N THR A 72 -1.68 -11.40 -0.64
CA THR A 72 -2.01 -12.83 -0.66
C THR A 72 -3.52 -13.00 -0.84
N THR A 73 -3.92 -14.14 -1.38
CA THR A 73 -5.33 -14.56 -1.54
C THR A 73 -5.68 -15.59 -0.47
#